data_AF-A0A532AI34-F1
#
_entry.id   AF-A0A532AI34-F1
#
_cell.length_a   1.000
_cell.length_b   1.000
_cell.length_c   1.000
_cell.angle_alpha   90.00
_cell.angle_beta   90.00
_cell.angle_gamma   90.00
#
_symmetry.space_group_name_H-M   'P 1'
#
loop_
_entity.id
_entity.type
_entity.pdbx_description
1 polymer ?
#
loop_
_entity_poly.entity_id
_entity_poly.type
_entity_poly.pdbx_seq_one_letter_code
_entity_poly.pdbx_strand_id
1 'polypeptide(L)'
;IGQEQSSRNWGWVRISRRDPREVPLMAEALRIWTRLSERTGRDTGYARAGIVFTCANDKEYEQHASWGRHLEGYQLESRMIGAGELRDLLPGSSLDVKGALYTPA
;
A
#
# COMPACT_ATOMS: atom_id res chain seq x y z
N ILE A 1 7.39 -11.40 -28.85
CA ILE A 1 5.99 -11.43 -28.34
C ILE A 1 5.97 -12.48 -27.23
N GLY A 2 5.46 -12.16 -26.02
CA GLY A 2 5.48 -13.06 -24.85
C GLY A 2 6.20 -12.56 -23.59
N GLN A 3 6.64 -11.29 -23.55
CA GLN A 3 7.24 -10.65 -22.36
C GLN A 3 6.30 -9.61 -21.72
N GLU A 4 4.98 -9.82 -21.81
CA GLU A 4 4.03 -8.92 -21.17
C GLU A 4 3.98 -9.17 -19.66
N GLN A 5 4.27 -8.12 -18.88
CA GLN A 5 4.07 -8.14 -17.43
C GLN A 5 2.64 -7.75 -17.06
N SER A 6 1.92 -7.06 -17.94
CA SER A 6 0.57 -6.56 -17.67
C SER A 6 -0.46 -7.68 -17.46
N SER A 7 -0.36 -8.81 -18.16
CA SER A 7 -1.27 -9.96 -17.96
C SER A 7 -0.88 -10.85 -16.77
N ARG A 8 0.31 -10.64 -16.20
CA ARG A 8 0.91 -11.49 -15.16
C ARG A 8 1.07 -10.79 -13.81
N ASN A 9 0.70 -9.52 -13.73
CA ASN A 9 0.75 -8.79 -12.46
C ASN A 9 -0.36 -9.29 -11.51
N TRP A 10 -0.16 -9.08 -10.22
CA TRP A 10 -1.11 -9.49 -9.17
C TRP A 10 -2.21 -8.43 -8.90
N GLY A 11 -2.36 -7.43 -9.77
CA GLY A 11 -3.42 -6.42 -9.72
C GLY A 11 -3.23 -5.30 -8.70
N TRP A 12 -2.11 -5.24 -7.98
CA TRP A 12 -1.94 -4.27 -6.90
C TRP A 12 -1.66 -2.85 -7.38
N VAL A 13 -2.53 -1.91 -6.96
CA VAL A 13 -2.29 -0.47 -7.03
C VAL A 13 -1.96 0.04 -5.64
N ARG A 14 -0.68 0.33 -5.38
CA ARG A 14 -0.19 0.75 -4.06
C ARG A 14 0.88 1.84 -4.14
N ILE A 15 0.81 2.79 -3.22
CA ILE A 15 1.86 3.78 -3.00
C ILE A 15 2.90 3.32 -1.97
N SER A 16 2.50 2.45 -1.05
CA SER A 16 3.34 2.02 0.07
C SER A 16 4.61 1.31 -0.38
N ARG A 17 5.77 1.72 0.16
CA ARG A 17 7.12 1.26 -0.22
C ARG A 17 7.55 1.55 -1.66
N ARG A 18 6.96 2.55 -2.33
CA ARG A 18 7.45 3.02 -3.64
C ARG A 18 8.72 3.85 -3.47
N ASP A 19 9.51 3.95 -4.53
CA ASP A 19 10.62 4.91 -4.52
C ASP A 19 10.05 6.32 -4.28
N PRO A 20 10.66 7.17 -3.41
CA PRO A 20 10.19 8.52 -3.16
C PRO A 20 9.93 9.35 -4.43
N ARG A 21 10.72 9.12 -5.49
CA ARG A 21 10.57 9.81 -6.78
C ARG A 21 9.29 9.41 -7.52
N GLU A 22 8.73 8.23 -7.23
CA GLU A 22 7.49 7.72 -7.82
C GLU A 22 6.24 8.14 -7.03
N VAL A 23 6.38 8.67 -5.81
CA VAL A 23 5.25 9.04 -4.94
C VAL A 23 4.27 10.01 -5.62
N PRO A 24 4.70 11.11 -6.26
CA PRO A 24 3.77 12.02 -6.94
C PRO A 24 2.97 11.30 -8.05
N LEU A 25 3.65 10.46 -8.83
CA LEU A 25 3.04 9.71 -9.92
C LEU A 25 2.02 8.68 -9.38
N MET A 26 2.35 8.01 -8.27
CA MET A 26 1.47 7.03 -7.67
C MET A 26 0.24 7.66 -7.00
N ALA A 27 0.36 8.87 -6.43
CA ALA A 27 -0.78 9.62 -5.92
C ALA A 27 -1.79 9.93 -7.03
N GLU A 28 -1.31 10.39 -8.19
CA GLU A 28 -2.19 10.59 -9.36
C GLU A 28 -2.74 9.27 -9.91
N ALA A 29 -1.94 8.20 -9.93
CA ALA A 29 -2.42 6.89 -10.34
C ALA A 29 -3.58 6.41 -9.48
N LEU A 30 -3.50 6.54 -8.15
CA LEU A 30 -4.58 6.19 -7.23
C LEU A 30 -5.86 7.00 -7.51
N ARG A 31 -5.74 8.30 -7.79
CA ARG A 31 -6.86 9.15 -8.17
C ARG A 31 -7.51 8.70 -9.48
N ILE A 32 -6.70 8.28 -10.46
CA ILE A 32 -7.19 7.78 -11.76
C ILE A 32 -7.89 6.43 -11.59
N TRP A 33 -7.26 5.47 -10.93
CA TRP A 33 -7.80 4.12 -10.72
C TRP A 33 -9.17 4.14 -10.06
N THR A 34 -9.36 5.02 -9.06
CA THR A 34 -10.64 5.19 -8.35
C THR A 34 -11.79 5.59 -9.29
N ARG A 35 -11.52 6.28 -10.40
CA ARG A 35 -12.54 6.74 -11.37
C ARG A 35 -12.41 6.09 -12.75
N LEU A 36 -11.60 5.04 -12.88
CA LEU A 36 -11.27 4.48 -14.19
C LEU A 36 -12.48 3.77 -14.81
N SER A 37 -13.30 3.11 -13.99
CA SER A 37 -14.53 2.48 -14.45
C SER A 37 -15.51 3.52 -15.02
N GLU A 38 -15.68 4.66 -14.34
CA GLU A 38 -16.51 5.78 -14.81
C GLU A 38 -16.02 6.33 -16.15
N ARG A 39 -14.71 6.56 -16.26
CA ARG A 39 -14.08 7.09 -17.48
C ARG A 39 -14.25 6.15 -18.68
N THR A 40 -14.27 4.84 -18.46
CA THR A 40 -14.29 3.83 -19.54
C THR A 40 -15.68 3.27 -19.81
N GLY A 41 -16.65 3.52 -18.94
CA GLY A 41 -17.99 2.91 -19.01
C GLY A 41 -17.96 1.39 -18.82
N ARG A 42 -16.90 0.85 -18.21
CA ARG A 42 -16.69 -0.59 -18.01
C ARG A 42 -16.25 -0.86 -16.58
N ASP A 43 -16.69 -1.97 -16.01
CA ASP A 43 -16.15 -2.43 -14.74
C ASP A 43 -14.70 -2.90 -14.93
N THR A 44 -13.80 -2.31 -14.17
CA THR A 44 -12.36 -2.64 -14.16
C THR A 44 -12.00 -3.67 -13.11
N GLY A 45 -12.92 -4.01 -12.20
CA GLY A 45 -12.64 -4.87 -11.04
C GLY A 45 -11.75 -4.22 -9.99
N TYR A 46 -11.47 -2.91 -10.09
CA TYR A 46 -10.65 -2.20 -9.12
C TYR A 46 -11.39 -2.01 -7.80
N ALA A 47 -10.76 -2.40 -6.70
CA ALA A 47 -11.22 -2.15 -5.34
C ALA A 47 -10.05 -1.66 -4.48
N ARG A 48 -10.34 -0.70 -3.58
CA ARG A 48 -9.38 -0.33 -2.53
C ARG A 48 -9.48 -1.35 -1.40
N ALA A 49 -8.40 -2.07 -1.13
CA ALA A 49 -8.35 -3.18 -0.16
C ALA A 49 -7.38 -2.92 1.02
N GLY A 50 -6.69 -1.77 1.01
CA GLY A 50 -5.60 -1.49 1.93
C GLY A 50 -4.39 -2.40 1.72
N ILE A 51 -3.31 -2.14 2.47
CA ILE A 51 -2.12 -2.98 2.49
C ILE A 51 -1.37 -2.85 3.81
N VAL A 52 -0.78 -3.97 4.25
CA VAL A 52 0.05 -4.07 5.45
C VAL A 52 1.43 -4.60 5.05
N PHE A 53 2.49 -3.91 5.48
CA PHE A 53 3.88 -4.40 5.39
C PHE A 53 4.42 -4.63 6.79
N THR A 54 4.50 -5.89 7.20
CA THR A 54 5.00 -6.30 8.50
C THR A 54 6.50 -6.04 8.65
N CYS A 55 6.91 -5.69 9.87
CA CYS A 55 8.29 -5.43 10.26
C CYS A 55 8.69 -6.44 11.34
N ALA A 56 9.66 -7.30 11.05
CA ALA A 56 10.11 -8.32 12.00
C ALA A 56 10.91 -7.74 13.17
N ASN A 57 11.57 -6.60 12.98
CA ASN A 57 12.50 -6.01 13.94
C ASN A 57 12.48 -4.48 13.90
N ASP A 58 13.18 -3.84 14.84
CA ASP A 58 13.25 -2.39 14.97
C ASP A 58 13.84 -1.71 13.73
N LYS A 59 14.84 -2.32 13.09
CA LYS A 59 15.46 -1.77 11.87
C LYS A 59 14.45 -1.65 10.73
N GLU A 60 13.66 -2.68 10.47
CA GLU A 60 12.61 -2.62 9.44
C GLU A 60 11.52 -1.61 9.80
N TYR A 61 11.15 -1.56 11.08
CA TYR A 61 10.16 -0.60 11.58
C TYR A 61 10.62 0.84 11.34
N GLU A 62 11.86 1.17 11.70
CA GLU A 62 12.45 2.48 11.48
C GLU A 62 12.60 2.81 10.00
N GLN A 63 12.96 1.83 9.16
CA GLN A 63 13.01 2.02 7.71
C GLN A 63 11.65 2.38 7.13
N HIS A 64 10.58 1.71 7.57
CA HIS A 64 9.22 2.02 7.13
C HIS A 64 8.69 3.34 7.70
N ALA A 65 8.99 3.65 8.96
CA ALA A 65 8.68 4.95 9.56
C ALA A 65 9.36 6.09 8.79
N SER A 66 10.64 5.90 8.44
CA SER A 66 11.43 6.84 7.65
C SER A 66 10.86 7.01 6.25
N TRP A 67 10.45 5.90 5.62
CA TRP A 67 9.81 5.93 4.32
C TRP A 67 8.46 6.66 4.35
N GLY A 68 7.66 6.47 5.40
CA GLY A 68 6.32 7.08 5.53
C GLY A 68 6.33 8.61 5.44
N ARG A 69 7.44 9.26 5.85
CA ARG A 69 7.60 10.72 5.75
C ARG A 69 7.51 11.26 4.32
N HIS A 70 7.79 10.44 3.30
CA HIS A 70 7.65 10.87 1.90
C HIS A 70 6.18 11.08 1.47
N LEU A 71 5.23 10.63 2.30
CA LEU A 71 3.80 10.86 2.08
C LEU A 71 3.30 12.14 2.76
N GLU A 72 4.13 12.84 3.52
CA GLU A 72 3.78 14.13 4.12
C GLU A 72 3.37 15.12 3.03
N GLY A 73 2.21 15.76 3.20
CA GLY A 73 1.61 16.68 2.22
C GLY A 73 0.70 16.01 1.18
N TYR A 74 0.66 14.68 1.09
CA TYR A 74 -0.35 13.97 0.31
C TYR A 74 -1.57 13.63 1.18
N GLN A 75 -2.76 13.70 0.61
CA GLN A 75 -4.01 13.28 1.27
C GLN A 75 -4.16 11.75 1.25
N LEU A 76 -3.12 11.04 1.72
CA LEU A 76 -3.05 9.58 1.75
C LEU A 76 -2.75 9.13 3.17
N GLU A 77 -3.60 8.25 3.69
CA GLU A 77 -3.40 7.68 5.01
C GLU A 77 -2.40 6.53 4.93
N SER A 78 -1.26 6.67 5.59
CA SER A 78 -0.30 5.59 5.79
C SER A 78 0.45 5.83 7.08
N ARG A 79 0.47 4.83 7.97
CA ARG A 79 1.03 4.99 9.30
C ARG A 79 1.67 3.71 9.81
N MET A 80 2.59 3.87 10.75
CA MET A 80 3.14 2.73 11.48
C MET A 80 2.16 2.28 12.56
N ILE A 81 2.01 0.97 12.69
CA ILE A 81 1.20 0.31 13.72
C ILE A 81 2.06 -0.68 14.50
N GLY A 82 1.79 -0.79 15.80
CA GLY A 82 2.47 -1.76 16.66
C GLY A 82 1.89 -3.17 16.54
N ALA A 83 2.55 -4.14 17.15
CA ALA A 83 2.11 -5.54 17.16
C ALA A 83 0.70 -5.74 17.74
N GLY A 84 0.29 -4.94 18.73
CA GLY A 84 -1.06 -5.00 19.32
C GLY A 84 -2.14 -4.67 18.29
N GLU A 85 -2.04 -3.48 17.70
CA GLU A 85 -2.98 -3.03 16.69
C GLU A 85 -2.97 -3.93 15.43
N LEU A 86 -1.81 -4.49 15.07
CA LEU A 86 -1.74 -5.45 13.97
C LEU A 86 -2.55 -6.74 14.26
N ARG A 87 -2.56 -7.23 15.50
CA ARG A 87 -3.38 -8.38 15.89
C ARG A 87 -4.87 -8.06 15.83
N ASP A 88 -5.26 -6.85 16.20
CA ASP A 88 -6.65 -6.40 16.11
C ASP A 88 -7.09 -6.28 14.64
N LEU A 89 -6.19 -5.82 13.76
CA LEU A 89 -6.42 -5.71 12.32
C LEU A 89 -6.48 -7.08 11.61
N LEU A 90 -5.68 -8.04 12.07
CA LEU A 90 -5.56 -9.38 11.48
C LEU A 90 -5.89 -10.47 12.52
N PRO A 91 -7.18 -10.61 12.89
CA PRO A 91 -7.58 -11.59 13.91
C PRO A 91 -7.25 -13.02 13.43
N GLY A 92 -6.63 -13.80 14.31
CA GLY A 92 -6.18 -15.17 14.01
C GLY A 92 -4.78 -15.28 13.39
N SER A 93 -4.11 -14.16 13.16
CA SER A 93 -2.71 -14.15 12.73
C SER A 93 -1.77 -14.63 13.85
N SER A 94 -0.85 -15.53 13.51
CA SER A 94 0.23 -15.99 14.40
C SER A 94 1.57 -15.27 14.13
N LEU A 95 1.51 -14.08 13.53
CA LEU A 95 2.70 -13.31 13.20
C LEU A 95 3.35 -12.73 14.46
N ASP A 96 4.59 -13.16 14.73
CA ASP A 96 5.46 -12.56 15.75
C ASP A 96 6.34 -11.49 15.08
N VAL A 97 5.86 -10.26 15.09
CA VAL A 97 6.48 -9.12 14.41
C VAL A 97 6.43 -7.88 15.29
N LYS A 98 7.38 -6.97 15.10
CA LYS A 98 7.45 -5.71 15.85
C LYS A 98 6.24 -4.80 15.60
N GLY A 99 5.75 -4.80 14.36
CA GLY A 99 4.66 -3.94 13.90
C GLY A 99 4.55 -3.97 12.38
N ALA A 100 3.93 -2.95 11.80
CA ALA A 100 3.78 -2.85 10.36
C ALA A 100 3.61 -1.40 9.86
N LEU A 101 3.90 -1.17 8.59
CA LEU A 101 3.36 -0.03 7.85
C LEU A 101 1.98 -0.40 7.32
N TYR A 102 0.96 0.37 7.69
CA TYR A 102 -0.42 0.14 7.32
C TYR A 102 -0.96 1.30 6.49
N THR A 103 -1.60 0.97 5.38
CA THR A 103 -2.34 1.89 4.51
C THR A 103 -3.75 1.34 4.37
N PRO A 104 -4.78 2.00 4.93
CA PRO A 104 -6.15 1.51 4.87
C PRO A 104 -6.71 1.50 3.44
N ALA A 105 -7.80 0.76 3.28
CA ALA A 105 -8.64 0.80 2.09
C ALA A 105 -9.21 2.21 1.89
#